data_AF-W1DWA3-F1
#
_entry.id   AF-W1DWA3-F1
#
_cell.length_a   1.000
_cell.length_b   1.000
_cell.length_c   1.000
_cell.angle_alpha   90.00
_cell.angle_beta   90.00
_cell.angle_gamma   90.00
#
_symmetry.space_group_name_H-M   'P 1'
#
loop_
_entity.id
_entity.type
_entity.pdbx_description
1 polymer ?
#
loop_
_entity_poly.entity_id
_entity_poly.type
_entity_poly.pdbx_seq_one_letter_code
_entity_poly.pdbx_strand_id
1 'polypeptide(L)'
;MNNPDEYFQAGIIVFNVKQMVEENTFAELMRVLKAKKYWFLDQDIMNKVFYSRVTFLPLEWNVYHGNGNTDDFFPNLKFATYMKFLAARKKPKMIHYAGENKPWNTEKVDFYDDFIENIANTPWEMEIYKTTDVVSGFDWFNP
;
A
#
# COMPACT_ATOMS: atom_id res chain seq x y z
N MET A 1 -14.10 3.87 16.93
CA MET A 1 -13.64 5.13 16.31
C MET A 1 -14.87 5.93 16.00
N ASN A 2 -14.90 7.21 16.32
CA ASN A 2 -16.07 8.06 16.14
C ASN A 2 -16.10 8.71 14.74
N ASN A 3 -14.96 8.74 14.06
CA ASN A 3 -14.81 9.23 12.68
C ASN A 3 -14.02 8.22 11.84
N PRO A 4 -14.68 7.43 10.96
CA PRO A 4 -14.01 6.49 10.06
C PRO A 4 -13.10 7.16 9.02
N ASP A 5 -13.32 8.44 8.71
CA ASP A 5 -12.52 9.17 7.71
C ASP A 5 -11.08 9.48 8.23
N GLU A 6 -10.79 9.23 9.52
CA GLU A 6 -9.45 9.34 10.12
C GLU A 6 -8.61 8.06 10.03
N TYR A 7 -9.14 7.00 9.43
CA TYR A 7 -8.38 5.77 9.25
C TYR A 7 -7.25 5.98 8.23
N PHE A 8 -6.00 5.72 8.63
CA PHE A 8 -4.82 5.88 7.78
C PHE A 8 -4.26 4.54 7.28
N GLN A 9 -3.57 4.60 6.15
CA GLN A 9 -2.86 3.46 5.54
C GLN A 9 -1.45 3.29 6.10
N ALA A 10 -1.05 2.05 6.38
CA ALA A 10 0.24 1.74 6.99
C ALA A 10 1.41 1.59 6.00
N GLY A 11 1.18 1.77 4.69
CA GLY A 11 2.22 1.64 3.66
C GLY A 11 3.40 2.63 3.77
N ILE A 12 3.18 3.78 4.41
CA ILE A 12 4.23 4.74 4.78
C ILE A 12 3.83 5.47 6.06
N ILE A 13 4.76 5.55 7.02
CA ILE A 13 4.53 6.21 8.31
C ILE A 13 5.79 6.96 8.72
N VAL A 14 5.63 8.20 9.18
CA VAL A 14 6.68 8.95 9.87
C VAL A 14 6.38 8.92 11.36
N PHE A 15 7.14 8.14 12.11
CA PHE A 15 6.94 8.02 13.56
C PHE A 15 7.60 9.17 14.32
N ASN A 16 6.84 9.84 15.19
CA ASN A 16 7.41 10.69 16.23
C ASN A 16 7.93 9.81 17.38
N VAL A 17 9.10 9.21 17.18
CA VAL A 17 9.67 8.25 18.13
C VAL A 17 9.91 8.88 19.50
N LYS A 18 10.34 10.15 19.56
CA LYS A 18 10.54 10.86 20.83
C LYS A 18 9.27 10.88 21.67
N GLN A 19 8.15 11.28 21.07
CA GLN A 19 6.86 11.31 21.76
C GLN A 19 6.38 9.90 22.12
N MET A 20 6.57 8.91 21.24
CA MET A 20 6.21 7.53 21.53
C MET A 20 6.96 6.96 22.74
N VAL A 21 8.23 7.34 22.92
CA VAL A 21 9.05 6.94 24.08
C VAL A 21 8.53 7.62 25.35
N GLU A 22 8.29 8.93 25.32
CA GLU A 22 7.75 9.70 26.46
C GLU A 22 6.39 9.15 26.94
N GLU A 23 5.54 8.71 26.01
CA GLU A 23 4.20 8.18 26.30
C GLU A 23 4.16 6.65 26.51
N ASN A 24 5.30 5.96 26.41
CA ASN A 24 5.39 4.49 26.43
C ASN A 24 4.39 3.83 25.45
N THR A 25 4.28 4.37 24.24
CA THR A 25 3.27 3.95 23.27
C THR A 25 3.45 2.51 22.80
N PHE A 26 4.69 2.01 22.82
CA PHE A 26 4.99 0.61 22.50
C PHE A 26 4.24 -0.38 23.41
N ALA A 27 4.17 -0.10 24.72
CA ALA A 27 3.44 -0.94 25.66
C ALA A 27 1.94 -1.01 25.30
N GLU A 28 1.35 0.11 24.88
CA GLU A 28 -0.05 0.15 24.46
C GLU A 28 -0.27 -0.61 23.15
N LEU A 29 0.61 -0.47 22.15
CA LEU A 29 0.56 -1.27 20.92
C LEU A 29 0.59 -2.77 21.24
N MET A 30 1.47 -3.21 22.14
CA MET A 30 1.56 -4.61 22.56
C MET A 30 0.33 -5.07 23.34
N ARG A 31 -0.23 -4.22 24.21
CA ARG A 31 -1.47 -4.52 24.94
C ARG A 31 -2.64 -4.72 23.98
N VAL A 32 -2.75 -3.86 22.97
CA VAL A 32 -3.81 -3.92 21.95
C VAL A 32 -3.64 -5.14 21.04
N LEU A 33 -2.41 -5.46 20.62
CA LEU A 33 -2.07 -6.66 19.85
C LEU A 33 -2.48 -7.95 20.57
N LYS A 34 -2.19 -8.05 21.89
CA LYS A 34 -2.51 -9.24 22.69
C LYS A 34 -4.01 -9.42 22.95
N ALA A 35 -4.81 -8.37 22.83
CA ALA A 35 -6.22 -8.41 23.19
C ALA A 35 -7.07 -9.24 22.22
N LYS A 36 -6.76 -9.22 20.91
CA LYS A 36 -7.46 -9.98 19.88
C LYS A 36 -6.74 -9.93 18.54
N LYS A 37 -7.18 -10.75 17.58
CA LYS A 37 -6.81 -10.60 16.18
C LYS A 37 -7.64 -9.50 15.51
N TYR A 38 -6.98 -8.70 14.69
CA TYR A 38 -7.57 -7.64 13.89
C TYR A 38 -7.62 -8.04 12.41
N TRP A 39 -8.46 -7.40 11.62
CA TRP A 39 -8.65 -7.75 10.22
C TRP A 39 -7.43 -7.32 9.40
N PHE A 40 -7.00 -6.06 9.53
CA PHE A 40 -5.79 -5.54 8.91
C PHE A 40 -4.60 -5.53 9.88
N LEU A 41 -4.50 -6.57 10.70
CA LEU A 41 -3.35 -6.85 11.59
C LEU A 41 -2.84 -5.61 12.35
N ASP A 42 -1.61 -5.18 12.10
CA ASP A 42 -0.94 -4.06 12.73
C ASP A 42 -1.49 -2.70 12.30
N GLN A 43 -2.00 -2.55 11.07
CA GLN A 43 -2.64 -1.31 10.63
C GLN A 43 -3.86 -0.96 11.50
N ASP A 44 -4.70 -1.94 11.82
CA ASP A 44 -5.86 -1.73 12.70
C ASP A 44 -5.43 -1.39 14.14
N ILE A 45 -4.36 -2.02 14.62
CA ILE A 45 -3.79 -1.76 15.95
C ILE A 45 -3.30 -0.31 16.02
N MET A 46 -2.53 0.12 15.02
CA MET A 46 -2.01 1.48 14.95
C MET A 46 -3.12 2.52 14.79
N ASN A 47 -4.11 2.27 13.93
CA ASN A 47 -5.28 3.13 13.80
C ASN A 47 -6.02 3.26 15.13
N LYS A 48 -6.14 2.18 15.92
CA LYS A 48 -6.74 2.21 17.25
C LYS A 48 -5.93 3.01 18.26
N VAL A 49 -4.61 2.80 18.32
CA VAL A 49 -3.73 3.40 19.34
C VAL A 49 -3.45 4.88 19.04
N PHE A 50 -3.28 5.23 17.76
CA PHE A 50 -2.97 6.59 17.33
C PHE A 50 -4.20 7.42 16.95
N TYR A 51 -5.42 6.90 17.13
CA TYR A 51 -6.65 7.64 16.82
C TYR A 51 -6.61 9.05 17.39
N SER A 52 -7.02 10.05 16.61
CA SER A 52 -6.95 11.49 16.92
C SER A 52 -5.54 12.06 17.24
N ARG A 53 -4.46 11.32 16.94
CA ARG A 53 -3.06 11.75 17.11
C ARG A 53 -2.23 11.65 15.82
N VAL A 54 -2.87 11.69 14.65
CA VAL A 54 -2.24 11.51 13.33
C VAL A 54 -2.17 12.83 12.59
N THR A 55 -1.00 13.14 12.02
CA THR A 55 -0.88 14.15 10.96
C THR A 55 -0.97 13.45 9.61
N PHE A 56 -1.99 13.81 8.80
CA PHE A 56 -2.23 13.16 7.52
C PHE A 56 -1.31 13.71 6.43
N LEU A 57 -0.57 12.82 5.78
CA LEU A 57 0.25 13.16 4.62
C LEU A 57 -0.63 13.33 3.36
N PRO A 58 -0.20 14.17 2.41
CA PRO A 58 -0.80 14.23 1.07
C PRO A 58 -0.78 12.85 0.38
N LEU A 59 -1.80 12.56 -0.42
CA LEU A 59 -2.02 11.23 -1.01
C LEU A 59 -0.92 10.81 -2.00
N GLU A 60 -0.20 11.79 -2.57
CA GLU A 60 0.94 11.57 -3.47
C GLU A 60 2.08 10.77 -2.79
N TRP A 61 2.11 10.72 -1.46
CA TRP A 61 3.10 9.95 -0.71
C TRP A 61 2.74 8.48 -0.51
N ASN A 62 1.55 8.02 -0.91
CA ASN A 62 1.14 6.62 -0.79
C ASN A 62 0.14 6.27 -1.90
N VAL A 63 0.61 6.34 -3.15
CA VAL A 63 -0.24 6.12 -4.33
C VAL A 63 -0.38 4.64 -4.60
N TYR A 64 -1.61 4.12 -4.50
CA TYR A 64 -1.92 2.76 -4.90
C TYR A 64 -1.72 2.57 -6.39
N HIS A 65 -1.00 1.51 -6.77
CA HIS A 65 -0.84 1.16 -8.18
C HIS A 65 -2.15 0.67 -8.79
N GLY A 66 -3.02 0.03 -8.01
CA GLY A 66 -4.38 -0.33 -8.43
C GLY A 66 -4.56 -1.80 -8.81
N ASN A 67 -3.55 -2.63 -8.56
CA ASN A 67 -3.66 -4.09 -8.57
C ASN A 67 -4.26 -4.69 -9.87
N GLY A 68 -4.03 -4.06 -11.02
CA GLY A 68 -4.49 -4.52 -12.34
C GLY A 68 -5.92 -4.11 -12.73
N ASN A 69 -6.67 -3.47 -11.83
CA ASN A 69 -7.95 -2.83 -12.16
C ASN A 69 -8.22 -1.62 -11.25
N THR A 70 -7.96 -0.43 -11.78
CA THR A 70 -8.24 0.84 -11.09
C THR A 70 -9.68 1.32 -11.30
N ASP A 71 -10.41 0.76 -12.26
CA ASP A 71 -11.72 1.24 -12.70
C ASP A 71 -12.89 0.59 -11.94
N ASP A 72 -12.70 -0.58 -11.33
CA ASP A 72 -13.80 -1.25 -10.60
C ASP A 72 -13.97 -0.76 -9.15
N PHE A 73 -12.86 -0.50 -8.45
CA PHE A 73 -12.89 -0.23 -7.01
C PHE A 73 -12.97 1.26 -6.67
N PHE A 74 -12.14 2.08 -7.31
CA PHE A 74 -11.97 3.48 -6.94
C PHE A 74 -13.14 4.41 -7.30
N PRO A 75 -13.91 4.19 -8.40
CA PRO A 75 -15.10 5.00 -8.70
C PRO A 75 -16.24 4.87 -7.69
N ASN A 76 -16.26 3.81 -6.87
CA ASN A 76 -17.25 3.61 -5.81
C ASN A 76 -16.92 4.40 -4.52
N LEU A 77 -15.77 5.07 -4.46
CA LEU A 77 -15.43 5.97 -3.36
C LEU A 77 -16.23 7.27 -3.44
N LYS A 78 -16.33 7.99 -2.31
CA LYS A 78 -16.83 9.38 -2.30
C LYS A 78 -16.12 10.17 -3.42
N PHE A 79 -16.86 10.88 -4.26
CA PHE A 79 -16.33 11.58 -5.44
C PHE A 79 -15.09 12.44 -5.14
N ALA A 80 -15.09 13.18 -4.03
CA ALA A 80 -13.95 13.99 -3.62
C ALA A 80 -12.68 13.15 -3.33
N THR A 81 -12.83 11.96 -2.75
CA THR A 81 -11.73 11.02 -2.51
C THR A 81 -11.22 10.44 -3.83
N TYR A 82 -12.12 10.07 -4.74
CA TYR A 82 -11.75 9.58 -6.06
C TYR A 82 -10.98 10.63 -6.87
N MET A 83 -11.42 11.90 -6.86
CA MET A 83 -10.70 12.99 -7.53
C MET A 83 -9.30 13.22 -6.94
N LYS A 84 -9.14 13.15 -5.62
CA LYS A 84 -7.82 13.23 -4.97
C LYS A 84 -6.92 12.07 -5.39
N PHE A 85 -7.47 10.86 -5.49
CA PHE A 85 -6.75 9.68 -5.97
C PHE A 85 -6.26 9.86 -7.42
N LEU A 86 -7.14 10.27 -8.33
CA LEU A 86 -6.75 10.55 -9.72
C LEU A 86 -5.69 11.65 -9.82
N ALA A 87 -5.79 12.71 -9.01
CA ALA A 87 -4.80 13.78 -8.97
C ALA A 87 -3.44 13.27 -8.49
N ALA A 88 -3.42 12.45 -7.43
CA ALA A 88 -2.18 11.93 -6.86
C ALA A 88 -1.44 11.00 -7.83
N ARG A 89 -2.17 10.21 -8.64
CA ARG A 89 -1.59 9.34 -9.67
C ARG A 89 -0.88 10.06 -10.81
N LYS A 90 -1.18 11.34 -11.05
CA LYS A 90 -0.51 12.12 -12.13
C LYS A 90 0.94 12.48 -11.80
N LYS A 91 1.26 12.57 -10.50
CA LYS A 91 2.61 12.92 -10.03
C LYS A 91 2.89 12.26 -8.68
N PRO A 92 3.02 10.94 -8.64
CA PRO A 92 3.29 10.22 -7.40
C PRO A 92 4.66 10.63 -6.85
N LYS A 93 4.77 10.68 -5.52
CA LYS A 93 6.05 10.76 -4.79
C LYS A 93 6.52 9.41 -4.28
N MET A 94 5.57 8.50 -4.05
CA MET A 94 5.82 7.10 -3.74
C MET A 94 4.67 6.25 -4.32
N ILE A 95 5.04 5.16 -5.00
CA ILE A 95 4.11 4.19 -5.57
C ILE A 95 4.09 2.95 -4.68
N HIS A 96 2.90 2.61 -4.19
CA HIS A 96 2.66 1.46 -3.33
C HIS A 96 2.02 0.33 -4.14
N TYR A 97 2.82 -0.68 -4.48
CA TYR A 97 2.37 -1.92 -5.12
C TYR A 97 1.65 -2.84 -4.13
N ALA A 98 0.55 -2.38 -3.54
CA ALA A 98 -0.27 -3.12 -2.59
C ALA A 98 -1.23 -4.09 -3.29
N GLY A 99 -1.58 -5.21 -2.64
CA GLY A 99 -2.43 -6.24 -3.23
C GLY A 99 -1.64 -7.40 -3.84
N GLU A 100 -2.29 -8.22 -4.65
CA GLU A 100 -1.79 -9.51 -5.14
C GLU A 100 -0.92 -9.39 -6.39
N ASN A 101 -1.27 -8.49 -7.31
CA ASN A 101 -0.60 -8.30 -8.59
C ASN A 101 0.63 -7.42 -8.39
N LYS A 102 1.79 -8.07 -8.26
CA LYS A 102 3.09 -7.41 -8.06
C LYS A 102 3.83 -7.24 -9.38
N PRO A 103 4.58 -6.13 -9.56
CA PRO A 103 5.31 -5.89 -10.80
C PRO A 103 6.42 -6.92 -11.04
N TRP A 104 6.96 -7.58 -10.02
CA TRP A 104 7.93 -8.68 -10.19
C TRP A 104 7.29 -10.02 -10.61
N ASN A 105 5.95 -10.11 -10.60
CA ASN A 105 5.21 -11.32 -11.00
C ASN A 105 4.46 -11.14 -12.32
N THR A 106 4.09 -9.91 -12.69
CA THR A 106 3.36 -9.63 -13.93
C THR A 106 3.60 -8.19 -14.38
N GLU A 107 3.77 -8.03 -15.70
CA GLU A 107 3.85 -6.71 -16.36
C GLU A 107 2.49 -6.01 -16.45
N LYS A 108 1.38 -6.73 -16.23
CA LYS A 108 0.00 -6.22 -16.39
C LYS A 108 -0.47 -5.40 -15.18
N VAL A 109 0.35 -4.46 -14.74
CA VAL A 109 0.05 -3.56 -13.63
C VAL A 109 0.45 -2.13 -13.96
N ASP A 110 -0.30 -1.16 -13.45
CA ASP A 110 0.07 0.24 -13.58
C ASP A 110 1.42 0.52 -12.87
N PHE A 111 2.15 1.52 -13.38
CA PHE A 111 3.48 1.91 -12.92
C PHE A 111 4.55 0.81 -13.05
N TYR A 112 4.34 -0.23 -13.86
CA TYR A 112 5.33 -1.30 -14.06
C TYR A 112 6.72 -0.76 -14.45
N ASP A 113 6.77 0.22 -15.35
CA ASP A 113 8.03 0.82 -15.80
C ASP A 113 8.79 1.52 -14.65
N ASP A 114 8.08 2.17 -13.71
CA ASP A 114 8.70 2.76 -12.51
C ASP A 114 9.38 1.68 -11.65
N PHE A 115 8.82 0.47 -11.57
CA PHE A 115 9.50 -0.65 -10.91
C PHE A 115 10.71 -1.14 -11.71
N ILE A 116 10.56 -1.32 -13.02
CA ILE A 116 11.63 -1.84 -13.88
C ILE A 116 12.84 -0.90 -13.93
N GLU A 117 12.61 0.41 -13.96
CA GLU A 117 13.68 1.42 -13.89
C GLU A 117 14.58 1.22 -12.67
N ASN A 118 14.00 0.81 -11.53
CA ASN A 118 14.73 0.62 -10.28
C ASN A 118 15.37 -0.77 -10.14
N ILE A 119 14.92 -1.77 -10.91
CA ILE A 119 15.51 -3.12 -10.89
C ILE A 119 16.57 -3.32 -11.97
N ALA A 120 16.54 -2.52 -13.04
CA ALA A 120 17.50 -2.58 -14.12
C ALA A 120 18.93 -2.39 -13.60
N ASN A 121 19.87 -3.19 -14.11
CA ASN A 121 21.29 -3.22 -13.71
C ASN A 121 21.53 -3.63 -12.25
N THR A 122 20.55 -4.26 -11.60
CA THR A 122 20.74 -4.89 -10.29
C THR A 122 20.93 -6.40 -10.46
N PRO A 123 21.50 -7.12 -9.46
CA PRO A 123 21.62 -8.58 -9.50
C PRO A 123 20.28 -9.33 -9.70
N TRP A 124 19.15 -8.68 -9.41
CA TRP A 124 17.81 -9.26 -9.51
C TRP A 124 17.18 -9.07 -10.89
N GLU A 125 17.75 -8.27 -11.79
CA GLU A 125 17.16 -7.97 -13.10
C GLU A 125 16.82 -9.26 -13.89
N MET A 126 17.78 -10.19 -13.98
CA MET A 126 17.60 -11.46 -14.70
C MET A 126 16.59 -12.40 -14.04
N GLU A 127 16.29 -12.21 -12.74
CA GLU A 127 15.26 -13.01 -12.05
C GLU A 127 13.86 -12.57 -12.47
N ILE A 128 13.65 -11.26 -12.69
CA ILE A 128 12.39 -10.70 -13.14
C ILE A 128 11.99 -11.23 -14.52
N TYR A 129 12.92 -11.26 -15.49
CA TYR A 129 12.61 -11.77 -16.83
C TYR A 129 12.20 -13.25 -16.81
N LYS A 130 12.84 -14.05 -15.95
CA LYS A 130 12.49 -15.48 -15.82
C LYS A 130 11.13 -15.69 -15.16
N THR A 131 10.76 -14.87 -14.17
CA THR A 131 9.46 -15.00 -13.51
C THR A 131 8.32 -14.56 -14.44
N THR A 132 8.51 -13.53 -15.25
CA THR A 132 7.49 -13.09 -16.23
C THR A 132 7.26 -14.11 -17.34
N ASP A 133 8.31 -14.79 -17.81
CA ASP A 133 8.20 -15.85 -18.83
C ASP A 133 7.31 -17.01 -18.35
N VAL A 134 7.46 -17.43 -17.08
CA VAL A 134 6.68 -18.54 -16.51
C VAL A 134 5.18 -18.19 -16.39
N VAL A 135 4.84 -16.93 -16.08
CA VAL A 135 3.44 -16.50 -16.00
C VAL A 135 2.80 -16.35 -17.39
N SER A 136 3.58 -16.02 -18.43
CA SER A 136 3.09 -16.02 -19.81
C SER A 136 2.88 -17.41 -20.41
N GLY A 137 3.47 -18.46 -19.82
CA GLY A 137 3.43 -19.84 -20.31
C GLY A 137 2.27 -20.71 -19.81
N PHE A 138 1.42 -20.22 -18.91
CA PHE A 138 0.19 -20.92 -18.50
C PHE A 138 -0.97 -20.53 -19.43
N ASP A 139 -0.96 -21.12 -20.63
CA ASP A 139 -2.11 -21.13 -21.53
C ASP A 139 -3.22 -21.98 -20.89
N TRP A 140 -4.33 -21.34 -20.53
CA TRP A 140 -5.56 -21.99 -20.05
C TRP A 140 -6.31 -22.76 -21.17
N PHE A 141 -5.69 -22.91 -22.33
CA PHE A 141 -6.21 -23.69 -23.46
C PHE A 141 -5.37 -24.94 -23.66
N ASN A 142 -5.66 -25.98 -22.87
CA ASN A 142 -5.50 -27.35 -23.33
C ASN A 142 -6.79 -28.10 -22.97
N PRO A 143 -7.45 -28.75 -23.93
CA PRO A 143 -8.84 -29.23 -23.85
C PRO A 143 -9.06 -30.35 -22.82
#